data_AF-A0A163TG89-F1
#
_entry.id   AF-A0A163TG89-F1
#
_cell.length_a   1.000
_cell.length_b   1.000
_cell.length_c   1.000
_cell.angle_alpha   90.00
_cell.angle_beta   90.00
_cell.angle_gamma   90.00
#
_symmetry.space_group_name_H-M   'P 1'
#
loop_
_entity.id
_entity.type
_entity.pdbx_description
1 polymer ?
#
loop_
_entity_poly.entity_id
_entity_poly.type
_entity_poly.pdbx_seq_one_letter_code
_entity_poly.pdbx_strand_id
1 'polypeptide(L)'
;VLDILVQSHRNAKAARRFFDRLVTQFGEPRVVVTDKLRSYTKPVQALAPDADHRAHKGLNNRIENSHRPTRKREKIMGRFKSPRQAQRFLSAHDQINTIFRPRRYKLSARSWRHARADAFCLWSDYTAEMTA
;
A
#
# COMPACT_ATOMS: atom_id res chain seq x y z
N VAL A 1 1.22 -3.60 1.56
CA VAL A 1 0.61 -2.29 1.85
C VAL A 1 -0.87 -2.47 1.63
N LEU A 2 -1.73 -1.89 2.47
CA LEU A 2 -3.19 -2.06 2.35
C LEU A 2 -3.79 -1.05 1.37
N ASP A 3 -3.37 0.20 1.46
CA ASP A 3 -3.77 1.25 0.51
C ASP A 3 -2.74 2.38 0.49
N ILE A 4 -2.72 3.16 -0.61
CA ILE A 4 -1.90 4.36 -0.77
C ILE A 4 -2.78 5.47 -1.32
N LEU A 5 -2.89 6.57 -0.58
CA LEU A 5 -3.63 7.75 -1.02
C LEU A 5 -2.69 8.93 -1.30
N VAL A 6 -2.66 9.38 -2.56
CA VAL A 6 -1.88 10.53 -3.00
C VAL A 6 -2.70 11.79 -2.83
N GLN A 7 -2.30 12.70 -1.94
CA GLN A 7 -2.93 14.01 -1.75
C GLN A 7 -1.88 15.12 -1.80
N SER A 8 -2.28 16.29 -2.29
CA SER A 8 -1.41 17.48 -2.33
C SER A 8 -0.96 17.93 -0.95
N HIS A 9 -1.81 17.74 0.06
CA HIS A 9 -1.54 18.13 1.45
C HIS A 9 -1.84 16.98 2.42
N ARG A 10 -1.00 16.86 3.45
CA ARG A 10 -1.19 15.94 4.58
C ARG A 10 -1.98 16.64 5.69
N ASN A 11 -3.28 16.75 5.52
CA ASN A 11 -4.18 17.38 6.49
C ASN A 11 -5.16 16.38 7.12
N ALA A 12 -5.91 16.82 8.13
CA ALA A 12 -6.87 15.97 8.84
C ALA A 12 -7.98 15.42 7.91
N LYS A 13 -8.38 16.19 6.88
CA LYS A 13 -9.37 15.74 5.89
C LYS A 13 -8.85 14.56 5.06
N ALA A 14 -7.61 14.65 4.59
CA ALA A 14 -6.94 13.57 3.86
C ALA A 14 -6.76 12.33 4.74
N ALA A 15 -6.33 12.52 5.98
CA ALA A 15 -6.21 11.45 6.97
C ALA A 15 -7.55 10.75 7.23
N ARG A 16 -8.62 11.51 7.50
CA ARG A 16 -9.97 10.96 7.69
C ARG A 16 -10.41 10.13 6.50
N ARG A 17 -10.28 10.64 5.28
CA ARG A 17 -10.67 9.90 4.07
C ARG A 17 -9.87 8.60 3.89
N PHE A 18 -8.58 8.62 4.24
CA PHE A 18 -7.74 7.43 4.18
C PHE A 18 -8.16 6.38 5.20
N PHE A 19 -8.32 6.76 6.47
CA PHE A 19 -8.74 5.84 7.52
C PHE A 19 -10.17 5.31 7.30
N ASP A 20 -11.09 6.16 6.87
CA ASP A 20 -12.49 5.80 6.62
C ASP A 20 -12.59 4.69 5.57
N ARG A 21 -11.83 4.83 4.48
CA ARG A 21 -11.72 3.79 3.44
C ARG A 21 -11.17 2.48 3.99
N LEU A 22 -10.12 2.54 4.82
CA LEU A 22 -9.50 1.35 5.40
C LEU A 22 -10.42 0.65 6.40
N VAL A 23 -11.07 1.39 7.29
CA VAL A 23 -11.99 0.82 8.30
C VAL A 23 -13.22 0.24 7.61
N THR A 24 -13.76 0.91 6.59
CA THR A 24 -14.88 0.39 5.80
C THR A 24 -14.52 -0.93 5.11
N GLN A 25 -13.30 -1.04 4.58
CA GLN A 25 -12.89 -2.22 3.81
C GLN A 25 -12.40 -3.39 4.69
N PHE A 26 -11.72 -3.10 5.80
CA PHE A 26 -11.00 -4.10 6.60
C PHE A 26 -11.52 -4.23 8.04
N GLY A 27 -12.52 -3.44 8.42
CA GLY A 27 -13.02 -3.35 9.79
C GLY A 27 -12.15 -2.46 10.70
N GLU A 28 -12.61 -2.31 11.94
CA GLU A 28 -11.91 -1.51 12.94
C GLU A 28 -10.60 -2.18 13.40
N PRO A 29 -9.45 -1.49 13.33
CA PRO A 29 -8.18 -2.04 13.78
C PRO A 29 -8.05 -2.01 15.30
N ARG A 30 -7.43 -3.04 15.89
CA ARG A 30 -7.07 -3.03 17.32
C ARG A 30 -5.94 -2.07 17.68
N VAL A 31 -5.01 -1.83 16.75
CA VAL A 31 -3.83 -0.98 16.96
C VAL A 31 -3.58 -0.16 15.70
N VAL A 32 -3.39 1.15 15.86
CA VAL A 32 -3.02 2.06 14.78
C VAL A 32 -1.63 2.62 15.05
N VAL A 33 -0.73 2.46 14.08
CA VAL A 33 0.64 2.99 14.17
C VAL A 33 0.85 4.04 13.09
N THR A 34 1.14 5.28 13.48
CA THR A 34 1.41 6.39 12.57
C THR A 34 2.72 7.09 12.89
N ASP A 35 3.12 8.03 12.03
CA ASP A 35 4.10 9.05 12.43
C ASP A 35 3.47 10.04 13.44
N LYS A 36 4.23 11.05 13.88
CA LYS A 36 3.83 12.02 14.91
C LYS A 36 3.00 13.21 14.38
N LEU A 37 2.47 13.17 13.16
CA LEU A 37 1.63 14.24 12.63
C LEU A 37 0.31 14.34 13.39
N ARG A 38 0.03 15.53 13.93
CA ARG A 38 -1.21 15.84 14.67
C ARG A 38 -2.49 15.66 13.84
N SER A 39 -2.37 15.65 12.51
CA SER A 39 -3.49 15.45 11.60
C SER A 39 -4.13 14.06 11.69
N TYR A 40 -3.44 13.08 12.29
CA TYR A 40 -3.96 11.72 12.44
C TYR A 40 -4.79 11.49 13.71
N THR A 41 -4.52 12.24 14.79
CA THR A 41 -5.14 12.00 16.11
C THR A 41 -6.66 12.02 16.07
N LYS A 42 -7.27 13.12 15.59
CA LYS A 42 -8.74 13.24 15.53
C LYS A 42 -9.38 12.21 14.58
N PRO A 43 -8.86 11.98 13.35
CA PRO A 43 -9.36 10.92 12.49
C PRO A 43 -9.32 9.53 13.09
N VAL A 44 -8.22 9.15 13.75
CA VAL A 44 -8.09 7.82 14.36
C VAL A 44 -9.08 7.66 15.50
N GLN A 45 -9.18 8.64 16.40
CA GLN A 45 -10.15 8.61 17.51
C GLN A 45 -11.62 8.52 17.04
N ALA A 46 -11.94 9.14 15.90
CA ALA A 46 -13.31 9.15 15.39
C ALA A 46 -13.70 7.88 14.62
N LEU A 47 -12.74 7.21 13.97
CA LEU A 47 -12.99 6.07 13.07
C LEU A 47 -12.59 4.73 13.67
N ALA A 48 -11.73 4.74 14.68
CA ALA A 48 -11.27 3.57 15.39
C ALA A 48 -11.07 3.92 16.89
N PRO A 49 -12.16 4.26 17.60
CA PRO A 49 -12.10 4.72 18.99
C PRO A 49 -11.48 3.70 19.95
N ASP A 50 -11.64 2.40 19.68
CA ASP A 50 -11.10 1.34 20.53
C ASP A 50 -9.66 0.94 20.14
N ALA A 51 -9.11 1.56 19.10
CA ALA A 51 -7.76 1.30 18.65
C ALA A 51 -6.70 1.95 19.54
N ASP A 52 -5.70 1.18 19.94
CA ASP A 52 -4.50 1.72 20.57
C ASP A 52 -3.67 2.50 19.54
N HIS A 53 -3.72 3.83 19.61
CA HIS A 53 -2.99 4.73 18.71
C HIS A 53 -1.56 5.00 19.21
N ARG A 54 -0.57 4.45 18.50
CA ARG A 54 0.86 4.55 18.83
C ARG A 54 1.60 5.41 17.81
N ALA A 55 2.40 6.35 18.30
CA ALA A 55 3.23 7.25 17.46
C ALA A 55 4.69 7.33 17.94
N HIS A 56 5.18 6.34 18.69
CA HIS A 56 6.56 6.31 19.16
C HIS A 56 7.55 6.16 17.99
N LYS A 57 8.76 6.68 18.17
CA LYS A 57 9.81 6.69 17.15
C LYS A 57 10.13 5.25 16.72
N GLY A 58 10.11 5.01 15.41
CA GLY A 58 10.50 3.74 14.81
C GLY A 58 9.40 2.68 14.69
N LEU A 59 8.21 2.89 15.27
CA LEU A 59 7.10 1.93 15.12
C LEU A 59 6.57 1.87 13.69
N ASN A 60 6.63 2.99 12.97
CA ASN A 60 6.22 3.09 11.57
C ASN A 60 7.30 2.61 10.57
N ASN A 61 8.49 2.16 11.03
CA ASN A 61 9.58 1.71 10.14
C ASN A 61 9.13 0.62 9.17
N ARG A 62 8.24 -0.28 9.61
CA ARG A 62 7.71 -1.35 8.75
C ARG A 62 6.93 -0.79 7.56
N ILE A 63 6.05 0.17 7.80
CA ILE A 63 5.26 0.79 6.72
C ILE A 63 6.17 1.66 5.84
N GLU A 64 7.11 2.42 6.42
CA GLU A 64 8.08 3.20 5.65
C GLU A 64 8.94 2.33 4.72
N ASN A 65 9.42 1.19 5.22
CA ASN A 65 10.18 0.23 4.43
C ASN A 65 9.34 -0.40 3.32
N SER A 66 8.05 -0.63 3.57
CA SER A 66 7.14 -1.18 2.56
C SER A 66 6.93 -0.23 1.37
N HIS A 67 7.15 1.08 1.54
CA HIS A 67 7.07 2.07 0.45
C HIS A 67 8.36 2.19 -0.38
N ARG A 68 9.48 1.56 0.03
CA ARG A 68 10.75 1.66 -0.70
C ARG A 68 10.67 1.15 -2.14
N PRO A 69 10.04 0.00 -2.46
CA PRO A 69 9.91 -0.47 -3.84
C PRO A 69 9.18 0.52 -4.73
N THR A 70 8.09 1.09 -4.21
CA THR A 70 7.28 2.11 -4.87
C THR A 70 8.08 3.37 -5.18
N ARG A 71 8.82 3.90 -4.20
CA ARG A 71 9.72 5.06 -4.39
C ARG A 71 10.84 4.77 -5.39
N LYS A 72 11.40 3.55 -5.36
CA LYS A 72 12.42 3.13 -6.34
C LYS A 72 11.83 3.14 -7.75
N ARG A 73 10.59 2.65 -7.92
CA ARG A 73 9.94 2.62 -9.22
C ARG A 73 9.59 4.01 -9.73
N GLU A 74 9.07 4.89 -8.88
CA GLU A 74 8.87 6.31 -9.17
C GLU A 74 10.18 6.97 -9.66
N LYS A 75 11.30 6.74 -8.96
CA LYS A 75 12.60 7.29 -9.33
C LYS A 75 13.09 6.78 -10.69
N ILE A 76 12.95 5.49 -10.97
CA ILE A 76 13.31 4.88 -12.27
C ILE A 76 12.46 5.46 -13.40
N MET A 77 11.19 5.78 -13.14
CA MET A 77 10.27 6.33 -14.13
C MET A 77 10.42 7.85 -14.35
N GLY A 78 11.40 8.50 -13.72
CA GLY A 78 11.60 9.94 -13.84
C GLY A 78 10.52 10.78 -13.14
N ARG A 79 9.93 10.25 -12.06
CA ARG A 79 8.79 10.79 -11.29
C ARG A 79 7.48 10.82 -12.09
N PHE A 80 6.36 10.81 -11.37
CA PHE A 80 5.04 10.96 -12.00
C PHE A 80 4.81 12.40 -12.45
N LYS A 81 4.12 12.57 -13.60
CA LYS A 81 3.81 13.89 -14.16
C LYS A 81 2.58 14.53 -13.51
N SER A 82 1.74 13.75 -12.83
CA SER A 82 0.59 14.26 -12.07
C SER A 82 0.22 13.37 -10.87
N PRO A 83 -0.46 13.91 -9.84
CA PRO A 83 -1.00 13.13 -8.74
C PRO A 83 -1.98 12.04 -9.18
N ARG A 84 -2.79 12.31 -10.23
CA ARG A 84 -3.72 11.33 -10.80
C ARG A 84 -2.99 10.15 -11.43
N GLN A 85 -1.91 10.42 -12.17
CA GLN A 85 -1.06 9.37 -12.74
C GLN A 85 -0.40 8.55 -11.63
N ALA A 86 0.13 9.20 -10.60
CA ALA A 86 0.68 8.53 -9.43
C ALA A 86 -0.36 7.62 -8.76
N GLN A 87 -1.57 8.15 -8.48
CA GLN A 87 -2.63 7.37 -7.86
C GLN A 87 -3.01 6.14 -8.69
N ARG A 88 -3.21 6.28 -10.01
CA ARG A 88 -3.51 5.15 -10.91
C ARG A 88 -2.44 4.06 -10.83
N PHE A 89 -1.17 4.47 -10.83
CA PHE A 89 -0.06 3.54 -10.70
C PHE A 89 -0.09 2.84 -9.33
N LEU A 90 -0.21 3.61 -8.24
CA LEU A 90 -0.14 3.10 -6.87
C LEU A 90 -1.30 2.15 -6.53
N SER A 91 -2.50 2.42 -7.04
CA SER A 91 -3.69 1.58 -6.81
C SER A 91 -3.51 0.14 -7.28
N ALA A 92 -2.72 -0.11 -8.33
CA ALA A 92 -2.47 -1.45 -8.86
C ALA A 92 -1.09 -2.01 -8.51
N HIS A 93 -0.10 -1.14 -8.27
CA HIS A 93 1.32 -1.55 -8.19
C HIS A 93 1.59 -2.61 -7.12
N ASP A 94 1.02 -2.46 -5.93
CA ASP A 94 1.28 -3.38 -4.82
C ASP A 94 0.60 -4.74 -5.03
N GLN A 95 -0.59 -4.76 -5.65
CA GLN A 95 -1.28 -5.99 -6.03
C GLN A 95 -0.48 -6.75 -7.10
N ILE A 96 -0.03 -6.04 -8.14
CA ILE A 96 0.82 -6.61 -9.20
C ILE A 96 2.13 -7.15 -8.61
N ASN A 97 2.78 -6.40 -7.72
CA ASN A 97 4.02 -6.84 -7.09
C ASN A 97 3.83 -8.09 -6.22
N THR A 98 2.67 -8.27 -5.58
CA THR A 98 2.37 -9.47 -4.79
C THR A 98 2.51 -10.74 -5.62
N ILE A 99 2.01 -10.71 -6.86
CA ILE A 99 2.05 -11.83 -7.80
C ILE A 99 3.47 -12.00 -8.38
N PHE A 100 4.08 -10.92 -8.85
CA PHE A 100 5.31 -10.99 -9.64
C PHE A 100 6.63 -10.94 -8.86
N ARG A 101 6.59 -10.62 -7.56
CA ARG A 101 7.78 -10.55 -6.70
C ARG A 101 7.68 -11.48 -5.50
N PRO A 102 7.62 -12.81 -5.71
CA PRO A 102 7.80 -13.74 -4.62
C PRO A 102 9.19 -13.53 -4.01
N ARG A 103 9.35 -13.86 -2.73
CA ARG A 103 10.59 -13.62 -1.99
C ARG A 103 11.73 -14.47 -2.56
N ARG A 104 12.44 -13.96 -3.59
CA ARG A 104 13.49 -14.67 -4.36
C ARG A 104 14.50 -15.39 -3.48
N TYR A 105 14.86 -14.78 -2.35
CA TYR A 105 15.83 -15.31 -1.37
C TYR A 105 15.33 -16.55 -0.62
N LYS A 106 14.03 -16.86 -0.68
CA LYS A 106 13.44 -18.08 -0.10
C LYS A 106 13.24 -19.20 -1.11
N LEU A 107 13.60 -18.99 -2.37
CA LEU A 107 13.25 -19.90 -3.46
C LEU A 107 14.50 -20.42 -4.18
N SER A 108 14.51 -21.72 -4.45
CA SER A 108 15.46 -22.32 -5.40
C SER A 108 15.27 -21.70 -6.79
N ALA A 109 16.27 -21.84 -7.67
CA ALA A 109 16.15 -21.36 -9.05
C ALA A 109 14.97 -22.02 -9.80
N ARG A 110 14.72 -23.32 -9.57
CA ARG A 110 13.60 -24.06 -10.17
C ARG A 110 12.26 -23.53 -9.65
N SER A 111 12.10 -23.41 -8.34
CA SER A 111 10.88 -22.89 -7.72
C SER A 111 10.60 -21.44 -8.15
N TRP A 112 11.65 -20.63 -8.33
CA TRP A 112 11.51 -19.28 -8.87
C TRP A 112 10.96 -19.27 -10.30
N ARG A 113 11.46 -20.15 -11.18
CA ARG A 113 10.96 -20.25 -12.57
C ARG A 113 9.48 -20.68 -12.60
N HIS A 114 9.11 -21.67 -11.78
CA HIS A 114 7.70 -22.10 -11.68
C HIS A 114 6.82 -20.95 -11.17
N ALA A 115 7.17 -20.33 -10.03
CA ALA A 115 6.41 -19.20 -9.49
C ALA A 115 6.28 -18.02 -10.48
N ARG A 116 7.28 -17.82 -11.36
CA ARG A 116 7.21 -16.82 -12.43
C ARG A 116 6.26 -17.23 -13.55
N ALA A 117 6.24 -18.50 -13.94
CA ALA A 117 5.29 -19.02 -14.92
C ALA A 117 3.86 -18.90 -14.39
N ASP A 118 3.61 -19.38 -13.17
CA ASP A 118 2.30 -19.31 -12.51
C ASP A 118 1.80 -17.86 -12.40
N ALA A 119 2.69 -16.93 -12.03
CA ALA A 119 2.38 -15.50 -11.99
C ALA A 119 1.91 -14.93 -13.33
N PHE A 120 2.47 -15.39 -14.45
CA PHE A 120 2.03 -14.96 -15.78
C PHE A 120 0.71 -15.61 -16.20
N CYS A 121 0.47 -16.87 -15.84
CA CYS A 121 -0.82 -17.53 -16.06
C CYS A 121 -1.94 -16.78 -15.32
N LEU A 122 -1.78 -16.58 -14.01
CA LEU A 122 -2.74 -15.81 -13.19
C LEU A 122 -2.99 -14.41 -13.75
N TRP A 123 -1.93 -13.74 -14.22
CA TRP A 123 -2.07 -12.43 -14.83
C TRP A 123 -2.91 -12.46 -16.10
N SER A 124 -2.68 -13.45 -16.98
CA SER A 124 -3.47 -13.64 -18.19
C SER A 124 -4.95 -13.80 -17.86
N ASP A 125 -5.26 -14.66 -16.89
CA ASP A 125 -6.62 -14.95 -16.46
C ASP A 125 -7.31 -13.68 -15.93
N TYR A 126 -6.67 -12.97 -15.00
CA TYR A 126 -7.22 -11.71 -14.46
C TYR A 126 -7.41 -10.65 -15.54
N THR A 127 -6.48 -10.52 -16.49
CA THR A 127 -6.64 -9.55 -17.57
C THR A 127 -7.78 -9.91 -18.51
N ALA A 128 -8.02 -11.20 -18.76
CA ALA A 128 -9.14 -11.65 -19.56
C ALA A 128 -10.49 -11.36 -18.87
N GLU A 129 -10.59 -11.68 -17.57
CA GLU A 129 -11.79 -11.41 -16.76
C GLU A 129 -12.12 -9.91 -16.69
N MET A 130 -11.11 -9.03 -16.60
CA MET A 130 -11.33 -7.58 -16.55
C MET A 130 -11.79 -6.97 -17.88
N THR A 131 -11.62 -7.69 -19.00
CA THR A 131 -12.01 -7.25 -20.35
C THR A 131 -13.31 -7.88 -20.85
N ALA A 132 -13.85 -8.86 -20.13
CA ALA A 132 -15.13 -9.50 -20.40
C ALA A 132 -16.30 -8.66 -19.85
#